data_AF-A0A4V2X9M6-F1
#
_entry.id   AF-A0A4V2X9M6-F1
#
_cell.length_a   1.000
_cell.length_b   1.000
_cell.length_c   1.000
_cell.angle_alpha   90.00
_cell.angle_beta   90.00
_cell.angle_gamma   90.00
#
_symmetry.space_group_name_H-M   'P 1'
#
loop_
_entity.id
_entity.type
_entity.pdbx_description
1 polymer ?
#
loop_
_entity_poly.entity_id
_entity_poly.type
_entity_poly.pdbx_seq_one_letter_code
_entity_poly.pdbx_strand_id
1 'polypeptide(L)'
;MEPIKIKINSWHVQHVLHFCENAAAMANNPNAADDLIVLAEYSPKMRTVYYSKGLKGKKLSTVSIPVSIARIIHRRWQQGKVTQEMQEILSAIDYELTARNLKPDPSKCRIDF
;
A
#
# COMPACT_ATOMS: atom_id res chain seq x y z
N MET A 1 7.79 -13.45 6.16
CA MET A 1 8.50 -12.37 5.43
C MET A 1 8.49 -11.11 6.26
N GLU A 2 9.64 -10.44 6.41
CA GLU A 2 9.71 -9.19 7.18
C GLU A 2 9.02 -8.04 6.45
N PRO A 3 8.30 -7.15 7.17
CA PRO A 3 7.71 -5.94 6.59
C PRO A 3 8.74 -5.02 5.91
N ILE A 4 8.32 -4.30 4.87
CA ILE A 4 9.11 -3.21 4.30
C ILE A 4 8.98 -1.96 5.18
N LYS A 5 10.00 -1.09 5.15
CA LYS A 5 10.02 0.16 5.93
C LYS A 5 10.18 1.32 4.97
N ILE A 6 9.10 2.06 4.71
CA ILE A 6 9.12 3.20 3.80
C ILE A 6 9.16 4.52 4.58
N LYS A 7 9.88 5.52 4.07
CA LYS A 7 9.92 6.88 4.64
C LYS A 7 8.90 7.74 3.93
N ILE A 8 7.81 8.09 4.61
CA ILE A 8 6.70 8.85 4.05
C ILE A 8 6.16 9.88 5.06
N ASN A 9 5.50 10.93 4.56
CA ASN A 9 4.91 11.98 5.42
C ASN A 9 3.46 11.62 5.81
N SER A 10 2.83 12.50 6.59
CA SER A 10 1.44 12.37 7.05
C SER A 10 0.42 12.27 5.91
N TRP A 11 0.59 13.08 4.87
CA TRP A 11 -0.25 13.09 3.67
C TRP A 11 -0.20 11.75 2.94
N HIS A 12 0.99 11.19 2.75
CA HIS A 12 1.17 9.88 2.13
C HIS A 12 0.48 8.77 2.93
N VAL A 13 0.59 8.80 4.26
CA VAL A 13 -0.11 7.83 5.12
C VAL A 13 -1.62 7.98 4.98
N GLN A 14 -2.13 9.21 4.90
CA GLN A 14 -3.55 9.47 4.65
C GLN A 14 -4.01 8.92 3.30
N HIS A 15 -3.22 9.06 2.23
CA HIS A 15 -3.53 8.48 0.92
C HIS A 15 -3.58 6.96 0.96
N VAL A 16 -2.63 6.31 1.63
CA VAL A 16 -2.64 4.84 1.80
C VAL A 16 -3.84 4.40 2.64
N LEU A 17 -4.16 5.13 3.72
CA LEU A 17 -5.33 4.86 4.55
C LEU A 17 -6.63 4.95 3.73
N HIS A 18 -6.82 6.06 3.01
CA HIS A 18 -8.00 6.26 2.19
C HIS A 18 -8.15 5.17 1.13
N PHE A 19 -7.04 4.74 0.52
CA PHE A 19 -7.05 3.61 -0.41
C PHE A 19 -7.50 2.31 0.25
N CYS A 20 -7.05 2.02 1.48
CA CYS A 20 -7.48 0.84 2.24
C CYS A 20 -8.96 0.93 2.67
N GLU A 21 -9.45 2.11 3.03
CA GLU A 21 -10.85 2.35 3.38
C GLU A 21 -11.77 2.16 2.16
N ASN A 22 -11.38 2.67 0.99
CA ASN A 22 -12.13 2.44 -0.25
C ASN A 22 -12.13 0.96 -0.62
N ALA A 23 -11.02 0.25 -0.42
CA ALA A 23 -10.97 -1.19 -0.60
C ALA A 23 -11.93 -1.93 0.35
N ALA A 24 -12.05 -1.48 1.61
CA ALA A 24 -13.03 -2.03 2.55
C ALA A 24 -14.48 -1.80 2.12
N ALA A 25 -14.80 -0.63 1.58
CA ALA A 25 -16.13 -0.37 1.02
C ALA A 25 -16.46 -1.33 -0.13
N MET A 26 -15.48 -1.61 -1.00
CA MET A 26 -15.63 -2.52 -2.14
C MET A 26 -15.62 -4.01 -1.74
N ALA A 27 -14.98 -4.37 -0.62
CA ALA A 27 -14.89 -5.75 -0.14
C ALA A 27 -16.25 -6.32 0.32
N ASN A 28 -17.26 -5.47 0.53
CA ASN A 28 -18.64 -5.90 0.80
C ASN A 28 -19.32 -6.58 -0.39
N ASN A 29 -18.71 -6.54 -1.58
CA ASN A 29 -19.20 -7.28 -2.75
C ASN A 29 -18.81 -8.77 -2.63
N PRO A 30 -19.75 -9.72 -2.79
CA PRO A 30 -19.46 -11.15 -2.75
C PRO A 30 -18.39 -11.62 -3.77
N ASN A 31 -18.20 -10.85 -4.85
CA ASN A 31 -17.20 -11.11 -5.89
C ASN A 31 -15.97 -10.20 -5.77
N ALA A 32 -15.71 -9.62 -4.60
CA ALA A 32 -14.54 -8.79 -4.39
C ALA A 32 -13.26 -9.60 -4.57
N ALA A 33 -12.31 -9.06 -5.33
CA ALA A 33 -11.00 -9.67 -5.48
C ALA A 33 -10.28 -9.79 -4.13
N ASP A 34 -9.58 -10.90 -3.88
CA ASP A 34 -8.88 -11.19 -2.62
C ASP A 34 -7.99 -10.03 -2.13
N ASP A 35 -7.33 -9.33 -3.04
CA ASP A 35 -6.52 -8.16 -2.68
C ASP A 35 -7.31 -7.06 -1.97
N LEU A 36 -8.60 -6.86 -2.32
CA LEU A 36 -9.47 -5.87 -1.67
C LEU A 36 -9.77 -6.30 -0.23
N ILE A 37 -10.01 -7.59 -0.01
CA ILE A 37 -10.23 -8.17 1.31
C ILE A 37 -8.99 -7.94 2.18
N VAL A 38 -7.81 -8.26 1.65
CA VAL A 38 -6.53 -8.06 2.36
C VAL A 38 -6.25 -6.59 2.69
N LEU A 39 -6.59 -5.65 1.79
CA LEU A 39 -6.48 -4.21 2.07
C LEU A 39 -7.50 -3.75 3.13
N ALA A 40 -8.71 -4.31 3.09
CA ALA A 40 -9.77 -4.00 4.05
C ALA A 40 -9.36 -4.41 5.47
N GLU A 41 -8.83 -5.63 5.63
CA GLU A 41 -8.31 -6.15 6.91
C GLU A 41 -7.13 -5.33 7.44
N TYR A 42 -6.33 -4.76 6.53
CA TYR A 42 -5.20 -3.92 6.92
C TYR A 42 -5.59 -2.49 7.30
N SER A 43 -6.77 -2.02 6.88
CA SER A 43 -7.23 -0.65 7.12
C SER A 43 -7.22 -0.21 8.59
N PRO A 44 -7.61 -1.02 9.60
CA PRO A 44 -7.60 -0.60 11.01
C PRO A 44 -6.17 -0.36 11.51
N LYS A 45 -5.22 -1.21 11.08
CA LYS A 45 -3.81 -1.05 11.43
C LYS A 45 -3.22 0.22 10.83
N MET A 46 -3.55 0.53 9.58
CA MET A 46 -3.13 1.78 8.95
C MET A 46 -3.77 3.01 9.63
N ARG A 47 -5.03 2.90 10.06
CA ARG A 47 -5.71 3.93 10.87
C ARG A 47 -4.97 4.19 12.17
N THR A 48 -4.57 3.14 12.89
CA THR A 48 -3.72 3.27 14.08
C THR A 48 -2.40 3.96 13.75
N VAL A 49 -1.73 3.61 12.64
CA VAL A 49 -0.48 4.28 12.24
C VAL A 49 -0.69 5.78 11.99
N TYR A 50 -1.78 6.15 11.33
CA TYR A 50 -2.12 7.54 11.05
C TYR A 50 -2.36 8.36 12.34
N TYR A 51 -3.09 7.82 13.32
CA TYR A 51 -3.42 8.54 14.56
C TYR A 51 -2.37 8.42 15.67
N SER A 52 -1.68 7.29 15.78
CA SER A 52 -0.71 7.01 16.86
C SER A 52 0.63 7.68 16.64
N LYS A 53 1.08 7.74 15.39
CA LYS A 53 2.27 8.51 15.06
C LYS A 53 1.80 9.95 14.97
N GLY A 54 2.33 10.82 15.82
CA GLY A 54 2.14 12.27 15.74
C GLY A 54 2.74 12.85 14.45
N LEU A 55 2.30 12.35 13.30
CA LEU A 55 2.63 12.74 11.94
C LEU A 55 1.97 14.10 11.70
N LYS A 56 2.43 15.12 12.42
CA LYS A 56 2.00 16.50 12.20
C LYS A 56 2.95 17.12 11.17
N GLY A 57 2.39 17.54 10.04
CA GLY A 57 3.11 18.27 8.99
C GLY A 57 3.90 17.40 8.01
N LYS A 58 4.89 18.02 7.34
CA LYS A 58 5.67 17.44 6.23
C LYS A 58 6.83 16.52 6.65
N LYS A 59 6.98 16.24 7.95
CA LYS A 59 8.10 15.43 8.46
C LYS A 59 7.99 13.98 7.97
N LEU A 60 9.03 13.50 7.30
CA LEU A 60 9.13 12.11 6.89
C LEU A 60 9.25 11.20 8.12
N SER A 61 8.46 10.15 8.14
CA SER A 61 8.44 9.14 9.19
C SER A 61 8.53 7.75 8.58
N THR A 62 9.18 6.84 9.30
CA THR A 62 9.31 5.45 8.85
C THR A 62 8.02 4.70 9.16
N VAL A 63 7.37 4.15 8.14
CA VAL A 63 6.16 3.34 8.25
C VAL A 63 6.48 1.91 7.83
N SER A 64 6.05 0.96 8.64
CA SER A 64 6.25 -0.45 8.37
C SER A 64 5.01 -1.02 7.70
N ILE A 65 5.17 -1.59 6.50
CA ILE A 65 4.10 -2.13 5.68
C ILE A 65 4.41 -3.60 5.36
N PRO A 66 3.47 -4.54 5.53
CA PRO A 66 3.65 -5.91 5.09
C PRO A 66 3.95 -6.01 3.59
N VAL A 67 4.82 -6.93 3.19
CA VAL A 67 5.21 -7.11 1.78
C VAL A 67 4.01 -7.36 0.87
N SER A 68 3.04 -8.16 1.32
CA SER A 68 1.80 -8.44 0.58
C SER A 68 1.03 -7.15 0.26
N ILE A 69 0.82 -6.30 1.26
CA ILE A 69 0.16 -5.00 1.11
C ILE A 69 0.94 -4.09 0.17
N ALA A 70 2.27 -4.02 0.33
CA ALA A 70 3.12 -3.19 -0.53
C ALA A 70 3.02 -3.60 -2.00
N ARG A 71 3.01 -4.92 -2.29
CA ARG A 71 2.85 -5.45 -3.66
C ARG A 71 1.46 -5.17 -4.23
N ILE A 72 0.40 -5.28 -3.41
CA ILE A 72 -0.97 -4.97 -3.82
C ILE A 72 -1.09 -3.48 -4.18
N ILE A 73 -0.62 -2.58 -3.31
CA ILE A 73 -0.63 -1.13 -3.55
C ILE A 73 0.14 -0.82 -4.84
N HIS A 74 1.36 -1.36 -4.96
CA HIS A 74 2.21 -1.15 -6.12
C HIS A 74 1.51 -1.55 -7.43
N ARG A 75 0.95 -2.76 -7.48
CA ARG A 75 0.23 -3.26 -8.67
C ARG A 75 -1.04 -2.44 -8.97
N ARG A 76 -1.90 -2.21 -7.98
CA ARG A 76 -3.20 -1.55 -8.15
C ARG A 76 -3.05 -0.11 -8.63
N TRP A 77 -2.08 0.63 -8.10
CA TRP A 77 -1.87 2.02 -8.50
C TRP A 77 -1.21 2.13 -9.87
N GLN A 78 -0.38 1.16 -10.28
CA GLN A 78 0.17 1.10 -11.64
C GLN A 78 -0.90 0.83 -12.73
N GLN A 79 -2.05 0.24 -12.36
CA GLN A 79 -3.15 -0.05 -13.29
C GLN A 79 -4.05 1.18 -13.55
N GLY A 80 -3.85 2.29 -12.84
CA GLY A 80 -4.70 3.48 -12.93
C GLY A 80 -3.93 4.77 -13.21
N LYS A 81 -4.64 5.90 -13.13
CA LYS A 81 -4.02 7.23 -13.20
C LYS A 81 -3.28 7.52 -11.90
N VAL A 82 -1.95 7.64 -11.98
CA VAL A 82 -1.08 7.89 -10.82
C VAL A 82 -0.94 9.41 -10.60
N THR A 83 -1.26 9.89 -9.40
CA THR A 83 -0.96 11.27 -8.99
C THR A 83 0.49 11.40 -8.53
N GLN A 84 0.99 12.63 -8.37
CA GLN A 84 2.36 12.86 -7.90
C GLN A 84 2.61 12.22 -6.52
N GLU A 85 1.66 12.33 -5.59
CA GLU A 85 1.74 11.76 -4.25
C GLU A 85 1.78 10.23 -4.29
N MET A 86 0.97 9.63 -5.17
CA MET A 86 1.00 8.19 -5.42
C MET A 86 2.36 7.76 -5.97
N GLN A 87 2.95 8.55 -6.88
CA GLN A 87 4.26 8.26 -7.45
C GLN A 87 5.38 8.29 -6.40
N GLU A 88 5.33 9.20 -5.44
CA GLU A 88 6.30 9.26 -4.33
C GLU A 88 6.24 8.01 -3.45
N ILE A 89 5.02 7.56 -3.12
CA ILE A 89 4.80 6.32 -2.36
C ILE A 89 5.23 5.10 -3.18
N LEU A 90 4.88 5.05 -4.46
CA LEU A 90 5.27 3.97 -5.38
C LEU A 90 6.80 3.86 -5.46
N SER A 91 7.49 4.98 -5.57
CA SER A 91 8.96 5.01 -5.64
C SER A 91 9.60 4.51 -4.34
N ALA A 92 9.03 4.87 -3.18
CA ALA A 92 9.51 4.37 -1.88
C ALA A 92 9.27 2.85 -1.72
N ILE A 93 8.13 2.36 -2.21
CA ILE A 93 7.83 0.92 -2.23
C ILE A 93 8.76 0.19 -3.21
N ASP A 94 8.94 0.73 -4.41
CA ASP A 94 9.76 0.15 -5.48
C ASP A 94 11.22 0.00 -5.03
N TYR A 95 11.75 1.01 -4.35
CA TYR A 95 13.09 0.98 -3.76
C TYR A 95 13.24 -0.18 -2.77
N GLU A 96 12.32 -0.30 -1.80
CA GLU A 96 12.37 -1.37 -0.77
C GLU A 96 12.14 -2.77 -1.36
N LEU A 97 11.25 -2.90 -2.35
CA LEU A 97 11.00 -4.18 -3.03
C LEU A 97 12.20 -4.59 -3.89
N THR A 98 12.82 -3.64 -4.60
CA THR A 98 14.02 -3.89 -5.41
C THR A 98 15.21 -4.26 -4.54
N ALA A 99 15.45 -3.53 -3.45
CA ALA A 99 16.54 -3.81 -2.50
C ALA A 99 16.47 -5.22 -1.89
N ARG A 100 15.27 -5.82 -1.85
CA ARG A 100 15.03 -7.16 -1.30
C ARG A 100 14.85 -8.24 -2.36
N ASN A 101 15.00 -7.93 -3.66
CA ASN A 101 14.67 -8.82 -4.78
C ASN A 101 13.21 -9.35 -4.73
N LEU A 102 12.28 -8.55 -4.22
CA LEU A 102 10.86 -8.87 -4.06
C LEU A 102 9.96 -8.15 -5.07
N LYS A 103 10.53 -7.60 -6.14
CA LYS A 103 9.77 -6.92 -7.19
C LYS A 103 8.67 -7.85 -7.73
N PRO A 104 7.43 -7.37 -7.91
CA PRO A 104 6.42 -8.13 -8.61
C PRO A 104 6.93 -8.38 -10.03
N ASP A 105 7.10 -9.64 -10.40
CA ASP A 105 7.53 -10.01 -11.75
C ASP A 105 6.40 -9.65 -12.74
N PRO A 106 6.63 -8.70 -13.67
CA PRO A 106 5.60 -8.29 -14.63
C PRO A 106 5.22 -9.44 -15.58
N SER A 107 6.07 -10.46 -15.73
CA SER A 107 5.81 -11.62 -16.59
C SER A 107 5.00 -12.73 -15.93
N LYS A 108 4.87 -12.72 -14.58
CA LYS A 108 3.97 -13.63 -13.83
C LYS A 108 2.53 -13.12 -13.76
N CYS A 109 2.08 -12.42 -14.81
CA CYS A 109 0.68 -12.08 -15.04
C CYS A 109 -0.09 -13.25 -15.69
N ARG A 110 0.15 -14.48 -15.21
CA ARG A 110 -0.73 -15.62 -15.45
C ARG A 110 -1.21 -16.11 -14.10
N ILE A 111 -2.42 -15.70 -13.79
CA ILE A 111 -3.25 -16.42 -12.86
C ILE A 111 -3.67 -17.67 -13.63
N ASP A 112 -2.99 -18.80 -13.39
CA ASP A 112 -3.58 -20.10 -13.68
C ASP A 112 -4.65 -20.32 -12.60
N PHE A 113 -5.91 -20.11 -12.98
CA PHE A 113 -7.09 -20.76 -12.39
C PHE A 113 -7.91 -21.36 -13.53
#